data_AF-A0A962BZ40-F1
#
_entry.id   AF-A0A962BZ40-F1
#
_cell.length_a   1.000
_cell.length_b   1.000
_cell.length_c   1.000
_cell.angle_alpha   90.00
_cell.angle_beta   90.00
_cell.angle_gamma   90.00
#
_symmetry.space_group_name_H-M   'P 1'
#
loop_
_entity.id
_entity.type
_entity.pdbx_description
1 polymer ?
#
loop_
_entity_poly.entity_id
_entity_poly.type
_entity_poly.pdbx_seq_one_letter_code
_entity_poly.pdbx_strand_id
1 'polypeptide(L)'
;PGSAPGQNGGAPGNYEFEFAGDIPAAATVTAISGDELALHVVFQPHRRDVMADRAYGLGDGTAIAHGWLERRLGAWLMDGGEEFSCKRAALPGLAGATVEPMGYADQGAFIM
;
A
#
# COMPACT_ATOMS: atom_id res chain seq x y z
N PRO A 1 3.01 -13.33 13.13
CA PRO A 1 1.79 -13.28 13.99
C PRO A 1 0.56 -12.99 13.11
N GLY A 2 -0.52 -13.80 13.19
CA GLY A 2 -1.74 -13.59 12.40
C GLY A 2 -2.08 -14.66 11.34
N SER A 3 -1.49 -15.86 11.39
CA SER A 3 -1.67 -16.92 10.38
C SER A 3 -2.36 -18.19 10.88
N ALA A 4 -2.98 -18.14 12.07
CA ALA A 4 -3.78 -19.27 12.54
C ALA A 4 -5.16 -19.23 11.86
N PRO A 5 -5.70 -20.38 11.37
CA PRO A 5 -7.07 -20.47 10.89
C PRO A 5 -8.02 -20.00 12.00
N GLY A 6 -8.75 -18.91 11.77
CA GLY A 6 -9.65 -18.28 12.75
C GLY A 6 -9.16 -16.96 13.38
N GLN A 7 -7.97 -16.47 13.04
CA GLN A 7 -7.59 -15.09 13.37
C GLN A 7 -8.10 -14.13 12.29
N ASN A 8 -9.13 -13.34 12.65
CA ASN A 8 -9.63 -12.24 11.84
C ASN A 8 -8.69 -11.04 11.97
N GLY A 9 -7.57 -11.13 11.27
CA GLY A 9 -6.60 -10.06 11.17
C GLY A 9 -5.68 -9.85 12.38
N GLY A 10 -4.80 -8.86 12.25
CA GLY A 10 -3.78 -8.51 13.25
C GLY A 10 -3.66 -7.00 13.45
N ALA A 11 -2.85 -6.60 14.44
CA ALA A 11 -2.56 -5.17 14.65
C ALA A 11 -1.89 -4.57 13.39
N PRO A 12 -2.29 -3.37 12.97
CA PRO A 12 -1.68 -2.70 11.82
C PRO A 12 -0.21 -2.39 12.07
N GLY A 13 0.62 -2.62 11.05
CA GLY A 13 1.99 -2.11 10.97
C GLY A 13 2.01 -0.79 10.21
N ASN A 14 2.69 0.22 10.76
CA ASN A 14 2.84 1.53 10.12
C ASN A 14 4.29 1.73 9.69
N TYR A 15 4.48 2.26 8.49
CA TYR A 15 5.78 2.43 7.86
C TYR A 15 5.90 3.81 7.23
N GLU A 16 7.07 4.41 7.34
CA GLU A 16 7.46 5.62 6.61
C GLU A 16 8.63 5.27 5.70
N PHE A 17 8.59 5.71 4.45
CA PHE A 17 9.63 5.41 3.45
C PHE A 17 9.68 6.47 2.35
N GLU A 18 10.76 6.46 1.58
CA GLU A 18 10.90 7.29 0.38
C GLU A 18 10.54 6.45 -0.86
N PHE A 19 9.47 6.84 -1.55
CA PHE A 19 9.08 6.29 -2.84
C PHE A 19 9.84 6.99 -3.96
N ALA A 20 10.31 6.22 -4.94
CA ALA A 20 11.12 6.73 -6.07
C ALA A 20 12.37 7.53 -5.65
N GLY A 21 12.87 7.32 -4.43
CA GLY A 21 14.08 7.93 -3.89
C GLY A 21 13.90 9.33 -3.27
N ASP A 22 12.79 10.02 -3.50
CA ASP A 22 12.61 11.39 -2.99
C ASP A 22 11.15 11.78 -2.65
N ILE A 23 10.18 10.87 -2.81
CA ILE A 23 8.77 11.13 -2.49
C ILE A 23 8.46 10.53 -1.12
N PRO A 24 8.28 11.33 -0.05
CA PRO A 24 7.92 10.80 1.26
C PRO A 24 6.59 10.07 1.18
N ALA A 25 6.50 8.89 1.77
CA ALA A 25 5.30 8.08 1.81
C ALA A 25 5.10 7.47 3.20
N ALA A 26 3.84 7.32 3.59
CA ALA A 26 3.42 6.59 4.76
C ALA A 26 2.52 5.44 4.33
N ALA A 27 2.71 4.26 4.91
CA ALA A 27 1.88 3.10 4.66
C ALA A 27 1.40 2.44 5.95
N THR A 28 0.19 1.89 5.89
CA THR A 28 -0.37 1.02 6.91
C THR A 28 -0.65 -0.33 6.27
N VAL A 29 -0.11 -1.39 6.88
CA VAL A 29 -0.25 -2.77 6.44
C VAL A 29 -1.00 -3.54 7.52
N THR A 30 -2.14 -4.13 7.17
CA THR A 30 -2.97 -4.87 8.11
C THR A 30 -3.19 -6.27 7.60
N ALA A 31 -2.84 -7.29 8.40
CA ALA A 31 -3.28 -8.65 8.09
C ALA A 31 -4.80 -8.72 8.23
N ILE A 32 -5.48 -9.29 7.23
CA ILE A 32 -6.93 -9.50 7.23
C ILE A 32 -7.23 -11.00 7.08
N SER A 33 -8.51 -11.37 7.05
CA SER A 33 -8.91 -12.78 6.85
C SER A 33 -8.49 -13.29 5.47
N GLY A 34 -8.43 -14.62 5.29
CA GLY A 34 -8.19 -15.21 3.97
C GLY A 34 -6.73 -15.27 3.53
N ASP A 35 -5.77 -15.10 4.46
CA ASP A 35 -4.34 -14.97 4.15
C ASP A 35 -4.03 -13.77 3.26
N GLU A 36 -4.67 -12.63 3.53
CA GLU A 36 -4.48 -11.39 2.78
C GLU A 36 -3.87 -10.28 3.67
N LEU A 37 -3.24 -9.31 3.03
CA LEU A 37 -2.82 -8.04 3.61
C LEU A 37 -3.60 -6.90 2.96
N ALA A 38 -4.21 -6.03 3.76
CA ALA A 38 -4.67 -4.73 3.33
C ALA A 38 -3.54 -3.71 3.39
N LEU A 39 -3.34 -2.99 2.31
CA LEU A 39 -2.30 -1.98 2.13
C LEU A 39 -2.98 -0.64 1.91
N HIS A 40 -2.65 0.34 2.74
CA HIS A 40 -3.00 1.75 2.54
C HIS A 40 -1.73 2.56 2.43
N VAL A 41 -1.65 3.47 1.47
CA VAL A 41 -0.47 4.31 1.22
C VAL A 41 -0.91 5.75 0.99
N VAL A 42 -0.19 6.69 1.62
CA VAL A 42 -0.32 8.13 1.40
C VAL A 42 1.02 8.66 0.92
N PHE A 43 1.02 9.33 -0.24
CA PHE A 43 2.19 9.98 -0.81
C PHE A 43 2.21 11.47 -0.45
N GLN A 44 3.39 11.98 -0.14
CA GLN A 44 3.66 13.31 0.41
C GLN A 44 2.63 13.72 1.48
N PRO A 45 2.59 13.00 2.63
CA PRO A 45 1.69 13.35 3.71
C PRO A 45 1.82 14.82 4.13
N HIS A 46 0.71 15.53 4.27
CA HIS A 46 0.73 16.91 4.79
C HIS A 46 1.00 16.96 6.29
N ARG A 47 0.78 15.84 6.99
CA ARG A 47 1.04 15.65 8.43
C ARG A 47 1.96 14.46 8.63
N ARG A 48 2.86 14.56 9.61
CA ARG A 48 3.85 13.50 9.93
C ARG A 48 3.23 12.31 10.66
N ASP A 49 2.13 12.51 11.36
CA ASP A 49 1.44 11.48 12.15
C ASP A 49 0.28 10.82 11.38
N VAL A 50 0.28 10.91 10.05
CA VAL A 50 -0.78 10.30 9.25
C VAL A 50 -0.75 8.78 9.44
N MET A 51 -1.90 8.21 9.78
CA MET A 51 -2.13 6.77 9.71
C MET A 51 -2.77 6.51 8.35
N ALA A 52 -2.09 5.78 7.47
CA ALA A 52 -2.51 5.68 6.07
C ALA A 52 -3.87 5.00 5.91
N ASP A 53 -4.20 4.04 6.79
CA ASP A 53 -5.52 3.40 6.87
C ASP A 53 -6.65 4.33 7.32
N ARG A 54 -6.32 5.50 7.86
CA ARG A 54 -7.28 6.54 8.30
C ARG A 54 -7.26 7.77 7.42
N ALA A 55 -6.37 7.83 6.44
CA ALA A 55 -6.30 8.96 5.52
C ALA A 55 -7.55 8.98 4.64
N TYR A 56 -8.14 10.16 4.47
CA TYR A 56 -9.37 10.30 3.71
C TYR A 56 -9.15 11.19 2.48
N GLY A 57 -8.80 10.54 1.38
CA GLY A 57 -8.61 11.22 0.10
C GLY A 57 -7.38 12.12 0.02
N LEU A 58 -7.41 13.06 -0.92
CA LEU A 58 -6.29 13.95 -1.27
C LEU A 58 -6.09 15.13 -0.28
N GLY A 59 -6.84 15.15 0.82
CA GLY A 59 -6.64 16.10 1.91
C GLY A 59 -5.42 15.76 2.76
N ASP A 60 -5.12 14.47 2.93
CA ASP A 60 -4.03 14.00 3.78
C ASP A 60 -2.71 13.83 3.02
N GLY A 61 -2.72 13.76 1.68
CA GLY A 61 -1.52 13.66 0.84
C GLY A 61 -1.71 14.16 -0.59
N THR A 62 -0.68 14.05 -1.42
CA THR A 62 -0.77 14.37 -2.86
C THR A 62 -1.28 13.22 -3.70
N ALA A 63 -1.16 11.99 -3.21
CA ALA A 63 -1.86 10.82 -3.71
C ALA A 63 -2.14 9.84 -2.58
N ILE A 64 -3.11 8.96 -2.80
CA ILE A 64 -3.43 7.83 -1.95
C ILE A 64 -3.60 6.58 -2.81
N ALA A 65 -3.19 5.45 -2.25
CA ALA A 65 -3.42 4.14 -2.85
C ALA A 65 -3.93 3.16 -1.78
N HIS A 66 -4.83 2.28 -2.18
CA HIS A 66 -5.29 1.15 -1.39
C HIS A 66 -5.25 -0.10 -2.25
N GLY A 67 -4.98 -1.26 -1.64
CA GLY A 67 -5.09 -2.55 -2.32
C GLY A 67 -4.89 -3.72 -1.36
N TRP A 68 -5.06 -4.93 -1.90
CA TRP A 68 -4.86 -6.17 -1.16
C TRP A 68 -3.78 -7.04 -1.79
N LEU A 69 -2.97 -7.67 -0.94
CA LEU A 69 -1.91 -8.59 -1.33
C LEU A 69 -2.15 -9.96 -0.69
N GLU A 70 -2.07 -11.02 -1.49
CA GLU A 70 -2.05 -12.39 -0.99
C GLU A 70 -0.77 -12.62 -0.17
N ARG A 71 -0.90 -13.15 1.05
CA ARG A 71 0.20 -13.25 2.03
C ARG A 71 0.95 -14.56 1.99
N ARG A 72 0.28 -15.69 1.71
CA ARG A 72 0.86 -17.03 1.89
C ARG A 72 1.98 -17.28 0.89
N LEU A 73 1.79 -16.83 -0.34
CA LEU A 73 2.78 -16.89 -1.41
C LEU A 73 3.35 -15.51 -1.71
N GLY A 74 2.66 -14.43 -1.33
CA GLY A 74 3.14 -13.08 -1.64
C GLY A 74 3.11 -12.82 -3.13
N ALA A 75 2.20 -13.49 -3.85
CA ALA A 75 2.33 -13.75 -5.28
C ALA A 75 1.28 -13.01 -6.14
N TRP A 76 0.34 -12.31 -5.51
CA TRP A 76 -0.78 -11.70 -6.25
C TRP A 76 -1.29 -10.45 -5.52
N LEU A 77 -1.27 -9.32 -6.24
CA LEU A 77 -2.13 -8.18 -5.97
C LEU A 77 -3.52 -8.49 -6.51
N MET A 78 -4.55 -8.35 -5.69
CA MET A 78 -5.92 -8.63 -6.12
C MET A 78 -6.52 -7.45 -6.87
N ASP A 79 -7.16 -7.74 -8.02
CA ASP A 79 -7.98 -6.81 -8.80
C ASP A 79 -9.44 -6.88 -8.29
N GLY A 80 -10.01 -5.74 -7.89
CA GLY A 80 -11.42 -5.63 -7.50
C GLY A 80 -11.73 -4.77 -6.27
N GLY A 81 -10.76 -4.05 -5.71
CA GLY A 81 -11.00 -3.05 -4.66
C GLY A 81 -9.79 -2.20 -4.26
N GLU A 82 -8.75 -2.27 -5.08
CA GLU A 82 -7.72 -1.27 -5.16
C GLU A 82 -8.31 0.09 -5.58
N GLU A 83 -7.85 1.13 -4.91
CA GLU A 83 -8.25 2.50 -5.20
C GLU A 83 -7.00 3.34 -5.31
N PHE A 84 -6.88 4.12 -6.37
CA PHE A 84 -5.84 5.11 -6.53
C PHE A 84 -6.45 6.48 -6.82
N SER A 85 -6.07 7.45 -6.00
CA SER A 85 -6.45 8.85 -6.20
C SER A 85 -5.20 9.72 -6.15
N CYS A 86 -5.06 10.64 -7.09
CA CYS A 86 -3.87 11.48 -7.20
C CYS A 86 -4.20 12.90 -7.63
N LYS A 87 -3.54 13.90 -7.02
CA LYS A 87 -3.57 15.27 -7.50
C LYS A 87 -2.90 15.33 -8.87
N ARG A 88 -3.54 15.99 -9.84
CA ARG A 88 -3.06 16.09 -11.23
C ARG A 88 -1.59 16.52 -11.36
N ALA A 89 -1.12 17.41 -10.48
CA ALA A 89 0.26 17.89 -10.48
C ALA A 89 1.28 16.81 -10.04
N ALA A 90 0.88 15.84 -9.22
CA ALA A 90 1.74 14.76 -8.73
C ALA A 90 1.76 13.55 -9.67
N LEU A 91 0.74 13.40 -10.53
CA LEU A 91 0.59 12.25 -11.42
C LEU A 91 1.82 11.97 -12.31
N PRO A 92 2.46 12.97 -12.97
CA PRO A 92 3.64 12.69 -13.79
C PRO A 92 4.82 12.11 -12.99
N GLY A 93 5.02 12.58 -11.75
CA GLY A 93 6.09 12.07 -10.89
C GLY A 93 5.80 10.66 -10.40
N LEU A 94 4.57 10.38 -9.98
CA LEU A 94 4.18 9.05 -9.48
C LEU A 94 4.07 8.00 -10.59
N ALA A 95 3.51 8.36 -11.75
CA ALA A 95 3.37 7.44 -12.89
C ALA A 95 4.71 7.23 -13.63
N GLY A 96 5.63 8.19 -13.56
CA GLY A 96 6.96 8.10 -14.14
C GLY A 96 8.01 7.51 -13.19
N ALA A 97 7.62 7.13 -11.97
CA ALA A 97 8.53 6.58 -10.98
C ALA A 97 9.07 5.21 -11.44
N THR A 98 10.40 5.10 -11.52
CA THR A 98 11.05 3.81 -11.65
C THR A 98 11.24 3.22 -10.26
N VAL A 99 10.53 2.14 -9.97
CA VAL A 99 10.68 1.40 -8.71
C VAL A 99 11.54 0.17 -8.99
N GLU A 100 12.78 0.21 -8.49
CA GLU A 100 13.65 -0.96 -8.49
C GLU A 100 13.27 -1.85 -7.29
N PRO A 101 12.80 -3.09 -7.51
CA PRO A 101 12.47 -3.98 -6.42
C PRO A 101 13.74 -4.34 -5.65
N MET A 102 13.70 -4.27 -4.32
CA MET A 102 14.84 -4.59 -3.42
C MET A 102 15.16 -6.10 -3.35
N GLY A 103 14.82 -6.87 -4.38
CA GLY A 103 14.97 -8.33 -4.42
C GLY A 103 13.80 -9.10 -3.78
N TYR A 104 12.76 -8.42 -3.31
CA TYR A 104 11.48 -9.03 -2.94
C TYR A 104 10.61 -9.10 -4.19
N ALA A 105 10.73 -10.18 -4.95
CA ALA A 105 9.80 -10.49 -6.02
C ALA A 105 8.70 -11.38 -5.45
N ASP A 106 7.49 -10.84 -5.44
CA ASP A 106 6.28 -11.61 -5.66
C ASP A 106 6.52 -12.46 -6.93
N GLN A 107 6.56 -13.78 -6.82
CA GLN A 107 6.45 -14.63 -8.00
C GLN A 107 4.98 -14.97 -8.21
N GLY A 108 4.37 -14.40 -9.24
CA GLY A 108 3.04 -14.77 -9.70
C GLY A 108 2.70 -14.19 -11.06
N ALA A 109 1.65 -14.74 -11.68
CA ALA A 109 1.14 -14.25 -12.95
C ALA A 109 0.08 -13.16 -12.68
N PHE A 110 0.04 -12.08 -13.44
CA PHE A 110 -1.13 -11.21 -13.41
C PHE A 110 -2.33 -11.98 -13.99
N ILE A 111 -3.40 -12.16 -13.22
CA ILE A 111 -4.68 -12.66 -13.74
C ILE A 111 -5.63 -11.46 -13.73
N MET A 112 -6.05 -11.07 -14.94
CA MET A 112 -7.16 -10.13 -15.20
C MET A 112 -8.49 -10.88 -15.23
#